data_AF-A0A2D8SXS9-F1
#
_entry.id   AF-A0A2D8SXS9-F1
#
_cell.length_a   1.000
_cell.length_b   1.000
_cell.length_c   1.000
_cell.angle_alpha   90.00
_cell.angle_beta   90.00
_cell.angle_gamma   90.00
#
_symmetry.space_group_name_H-M   'P 1'
#
loop_
_entity.id
_entity.type
_entity.pdbx_description
1 polymer ?
#
loop_
_entity_poly.entity_id
_entity_poly.type
_entity_poly.pdbx_seq_one_letter_code
_entity_poly.pdbx_strand_id
1 'polypeptide(L)'
;MNRKSVSVLMALFMALSALSAVSGDGTDPLDPSDGGADWDGDGLTNAEEQTHGTNMNNADSDGDGLPDGWEADNGLSPTNGGDANGDNDGDGLTNAQEYAQGTNPMNSDTDGDGKPDNVDQFPTDPNDGEYSDSDGDGIPDAYDPDFQESGEGAGDGGTNGGGESTDQGQGQGQGQGQGQGQGQGQGQGQGQGQGQGQGQGQGQG
;
A
#
# COMPACT_ATOMS: atom_id res chain seq x y z
N MET A 1 58.93 48.60 33.25
CA MET A 1 58.46 47.26 32.82
C MET A 1 57.03 47.12 33.34
N ASN A 2 55.93 46.94 32.60
CA ASN A 2 55.67 46.59 31.21
C ASN A 2 54.32 47.22 30.79
N ARG A 3 54.17 47.47 29.50
CA ARG A 3 53.07 48.18 28.83
C ARG A 3 51.77 47.35 28.89
N LYS A 4 50.62 47.96 29.19
CA LYS A 4 49.31 47.41 28.84
C LYS A 4 48.65 48.37 27.84
N SER A 5 48.16 47.77 26.78
CA SER A 5 47.98 48.32 25.44
C SER A 5 46.98 49.46 25.35
N VAL A 6 47.28 50.34 24.40
CA VAL A 6 46.47 51.44 23.89
C VAL A 6 45.49 50.91 22.82
N SER A 7 44.33 51.59 22.69
CA SER A 7 43.45 51.66 21.50
C SER A 7 42.49 50.48 21.25
N VAL A 8 41.27 50.66 20.69
CA VAL A 8 40.60 51.83 20.10
C VAL A 8 39.09 51.56 20.02
N LEU A 9 38.35 52.65 20.10
CA LEU A 9 36.93 52.84 19.88
C LEU A 9 36.50 52.43 18.45
N MET A 10 35.54 51.52 18.29
CA MET A 10 34.74 51.46 17.05
C MET A 10 33.37 50.81 17.31
N ALA A 11 32.41 51.63 17.75
CA ALA A 11 31.01 51.34 17.58
C ALA A 11 30.59 51.86 16.20
N LEU A 12 30.24 50.97 15.27
CA LEU A 12 29.47 51.33 14.08
C LEU A 12 28.60 50.15 13.65
N PHE A 13 27.30 50.39 13.71
CA PHE A 13 26.20 49.60 13.19
C PHE A 13 26.49 49.01 11.79
N MET A 14 26.32 47.69 11.64
CA MET A 14 25.67 47.11 10.46
C MET A 14 25.15 45.72 10.82
N ALA A 15 23.83 45.63 10.96
CA ALA A 15 23.12 44.38 10.83
C ALA A 15 23.38 43.85 9.41
N LEU A 16 23.96 42.67 9.31
CA LEU A 16 23.83 41.86 8.10
C LEU A 16 23.54 40.43 8.53
N SER A 17 22.26 40.13 8.45
CA SER A 17 21.66 38.83 8.28
C SER A 17 22.52 37.88 7.44
N ALA A 18 22.91 36.77 8.06
CA ALA A 18 22.90 35.48 7.39
C ALA A 18 22.47 34.47 8.46
N LEU A 19 21.15 34.34 8.63
CA LEU A 19 20.58 33.06 9.03
C LEU A 19 21.04 32.12 7.92
N SER A 20 22.09 31.35 8.20
CA SER A 20 22.56 30.30 7.30
C SER A 20 21.36 29.43 6.96
N ALA A 21 21.15 29.23 5.67
CA ALA A 21 20.03 28.53 5.06
C ALA A 21 19.44 27.46 5.99
N VAL A 22 18.14 27.57 6.27
CA VAL A 22 17.33 26.35 6.38
C VAL A 22 17.56 25.64 5.05
N SER A 23 18.32 24.56 5.08
CA SER A 23 18.37 23.65 3.95
C SER A 23 16.94 23.16 3.81
N GLY A 24 16.20 23.71 2.83
CA GLY A 24 15.02 23.05 2.33
C GLY A 24 15.52 21.88 1.49
N ASP A 25 15.92 20.81 2.16
CA ASP A 25 16.13 19.49 1.56
C ASP A 25 14.79 18.77 1.35
N GLY A 26 13.67 19.42 1.68
CA GLY A 26 12.34 18.84 1.58
C GLY A 26 12.07 17.81 2.67
N THR A 27 12.80 17.87 3.78
CA THR A 27 12.61 16.96 4.92
C THR A 27 12.03 17.67 6.14
N ASP A 28 11.27 18.76 5.94
CA ASP A 28 10.61 19.44 7.07
C ASP A 28 9.33 18.70 7.42
N PRO A 29 9.28 17.87 8.48
CA PRO A 29 8.06 17.14 8.87
C PRO A 29 6.86 18.05 9.19
N LEU A 30 7.09 19.37 9.34
CA LEU A 30 6.06 20.38 9.58
C LEU A 30 5.69 21.16 8.30
N ASP A 31 6.34 20.89 7.17
CA ASP A 31 5.87 21.31 5.86
C ASP A 31 4.83 20.29 5.36
N PRO A 32 3.56 20.68 5.19
CA PRO A 32 2.54 19.77 4.69
C PRO A 32 2.79 19.30 3.24
N SER A 33 3.79 19.86 2.55
CA SER A 33 4.15 19.51 1.16
C SER A 33 5.05 18.28 1.06
N ASP A 34 5.85 17.97 2.08
CA ASP A 34 6.76 16.83 2.14
C ASP A 34 6.35 15.81 3.22
N GLY A 35 5.76 16.23 4.34
CA GLY A 35 5.34 15.32 5.41
C GLY A 35 4.24 14.33 5.02
N GLY A 36 3.41 14.64 4.02
CA GLY A 36 2.40 13.73 3.48
C GLY A 36 2.85 12.94 2.25
N ALA A 37 4.11 13.09 1.81
CA ALA A 37 4.67 12.24 0.77
C ALA A 37 5.17 10.93 1.37
N ASP A 38 5.23 9.89 0.55
CA ASP A 38 5.83 8.59 0.83
C ASP A 38 6.91 8.41 -0.25
N TRP A 39 8.17 8.54 0.13
CA TRP A 39 9.28 8.69 -0.81
C TRP A 39 9.90 7.37 -1.25
N ASP A 40 9.88 6.35 -0.40
CA ASP A 40 10.36 5.01 -0.69
C ASP A 40 9.25 4.00 -1.03
N GLY A 41 7.99 4.38 -0.80
CA GLY A 41 6.81 3.67 -1.29
C GLY A 41 6.44 2.46 -0.44
N ASP A 42 6.72 2.51 0.85
CA ASP A 42 6.55 1.37 1.76
C ASP A 42 5.20 1.38 2.53
N GLY A 43 4.44 2.48 2.40
CA GLY A 43 3.15 2.68 3.04
C GLY A 43 3.14 3.69 4.19
N LEU A 44 4.29 4.14 4.68
CA LEU A 44 4.38 5.25 5.63
C LEU A 44 4.64 6.57 4.92
N THR A 45 3.96 7.63 5.35
CA THR A 45 4.33 8.99 4.96
C THR A 45 5.60 9.43 5.70
N ASN A 46 6.36 10.36 5.11
CA ASN A 46 7.57 10.94 5.71
C ASN A 46 7.35 11.45 7.15
N ALA A 47 6.15 11.98 7.45
CA ALA A 47 5.79 12.40 8.81
C ALA A 47 5.53 11.22 9.76
N GLU A 48 4.94 10.13 9.27
CA GLU A 48 4.76 8.88 10.02
C GLU A 48 6.13 8.23 10.28
N GLU A 49 7.01 8.19 9.28
CA GLU A 49 8.35 7.65 9.43
C GLU A 49 9.17 8.38 10.50
N GLN A 50 9.07 9.72 10.54
CA GLN A 50 9.68 10.47 11.64
C GLN A 50 9.13 10.06 13.02
N THR A 51 7.85 9.72 13.10
CA THR A 51 7.19 9.29 14.34
C THR A 51 7.61 7.87 14.74
N HIS A 52 7.76 6.98 13.75
CA HIS A 52 8.24 5.61 13.93
C HIS A 52 9.77 5.52 14.12
N GLY A 53 10.51 6.58 13.77
CA GLY A 53 11.96 6.62 13.87
C GLY A 53 12.67 5.92 12.71
N THR A 54 11.97 5.74 11.60
CA THR A 54 12.44 5.09 10.36
C THR A 54 13.07 6.12 9.42
N ASN A 55 13.55 5.64 8.27
CA ASN A 55 14.28 6.44 7.30
C ASN A 55 13.46 6.68 6.03
N MET A 56 13.09 7.94 5.81
CA MET A 56 12.29 8.49 4.69
C MET A 56 12.70 8.15 3.26
N ASN A 57 13.76 7.38 3.05
CA ASN A 57 14.24 7.01 1.73
C ASN A 57 14.64 5.53 1.68
N ASN A 58 14.17 4.74 2.65
CA ASN A 58 14.51 3.34 2.81
C ASN A 58 13.35 2.57 3.46
N ALA A 59 12.60 1.88 2.61
CA ALA A 59 11.41 1.11 2.94
C ALA A 59 11.59 0.00 4.00
N ASP A 60 12.80 -0.29 4.46
CA ASP A 60 13.14 -1.34 5.44
C ASP A 60 14.31 -0.80 6.27
N SER A 61 13.99 -0.09 7.35
CA SER A 61 14.94 0.73 8.12
C SER A 61 15.91 -0.07 8.96
N ASP A 62 15.54 -1.26 9.43
CA ASP A 62 16.42 -2.14 10.20
C ASP A 62 17.06 -3.27 9.40
N GLY A 63 16.61 -3.48 8.16
CA GLY A 63 17.22 -4.36 7.18
C GLY A 63 16.92 -5.84 7.41
N ASP A 64 15.78 -6.18 8.00
CA ASP A 64 15.38 -7.57 8.25
C ASP A 64 14.53 -8.20 7.14
N GLY A 65 14.14 -7.40 6.15
CA GLY A 65 13.37 -7.81 4.98
C GLY A 65 11.87 -7.57 5.09
N LEU A 66 11.38 -6.99 6.20
CA LEU A 66 10.03 -6.48 6.34
C LEU A 66 9.99 -4.97 6.01
N PRO A 67 8.97 -4.49 5.29
CA PRO A 67 8.83 -3.05 5.07
C PRO A 67 8.36 -2.31 6.32
N ASP A 68 8.86 -1.09 6.58
CA ASP A 68 8.53 -0.33 7.79
C ASP A 68 7.00 -0.10 7.91
N GLY A 69 6.35 0.22 6.80
CA GLY A 69 4.89 0.36 6.74
C GLY A 69 4.13 -0.92 7.06
N TRP A 70 4.60 -2.07 6.57
CA TRP A 70 3.95 -3.35 6.88
C TRP A 70 4.10 -3.69 8.36
N GLU A 71 5.29 -3.50 8.92
CA GLU A 71 5.55 -3.73 10.35
C GLU A 71 4.69 -2.82 11.23
N ALA A 72 4.61 -1.53 10.90
CA ALA A 72 3.79 -0.57 11.64
C ALA A 72 2.31 -0.96 11.65
N ASP A 73 1.76 -1.38 10.49
CA ASP A 73 0.37 -1.82 10.36
C ASP A 73 0.07 -3.14 11.08
N ASN A 74 1.07 -4.02 11.20
CA ASN A 74 0.94 -5.32 11.83
C ASN A 74 1.42 -5.36 13.30
N GLY A 75 1.75 -4.20 13.88
CA GLY A 75 2.12 -4.09 15.29
C GLY A 75 3.52 -4.62 15.64
N LEU A 76 4.39 -4.73 14.64
CA LEU A 76 5.82 -4.98 14.79
C LEU A 76 6.60 -3.67 14.92
N SER A 77 7.92 -3.76 15.06
CA SER A 77 8.77 -2.60 15.30
C SER A 77 9.73 -2.38 14.13
N PRO A 78 9.49 -1.37 13.25
CA PRO A 78 10.32 -1.03 12.07
C PRO A 78 11.80 -0.65 12.29
N THR A 79 12.27 -0.81 13.52
CA THR A 79 13.63 -0.45 13.95
C THR A 79 14.28 -1.59 14.75
N ASN A 80 13.65 -2.77 14.75
CA ASN A 80 14.04 -3.95 15.49
C ASN A 80 14.12 -5.17 14.56
N GLY A 81 15.21 -5.26 13.78
CA GLY A 81 15.37 -6.32 12.79
C GLY A 81 15.52 -7.76 13.32
N GLY A 82 15.26 -7.99 14.60
CA GLY A 82 15.13 -9.31 15.20
C GLY A 82 13.70 -9.84 15.22
N ASP A 83 12.68 -8.99 15.11
CA ASP A 83 11.28 -9.44 15.18
C ASP A 83 10.76 -10.06 13.87
N ALA A 84 11.37 -9.85 12.70
CA ALA A 84 11.09 -10.69 11.53
C ALA A 84 11.17 -12.20 11.79
N ASN A 85 12.03 -12.62 12.72
CA ASN A 85 12.20 -14.03 13.11
C ASN A 85 11.34 -14.45 14.32
N GLY A 86 10.56 -13.52 14.87
CA GLY A 86 9.58 -13.78 15.91
C GLY A 86 8.37 -14.54 15.38
N ASP A 87 7.63 -15.16 16.29
CA ASP A 87 6.39 -15.91 16.07
C ASP A 87 5.43 -15.37 17.13
N ASN A 88 4.74 -14.29 16.78
CA ASN A 88 4.09 -13.42 17.75
C ASN A 88 2.75 -13.98 18.23
N ASP A 89 2.05 -14.74 17.38
CA ASP A 89 0.80 -15.41 17.70
C ASP A 89 0.98 -16.87 18.12
N GLY A 90 2.14 -17.47 17.88
CA GLY A 90 2.50 -18.81 18.31
C GLY A 90 1.96 -19.92 17.41
N ASP A 91 1.63 -19.61 16.16
CA ASP A 91 1.17 -20.60 15.18
C ASP A 91 2.35 -21.42 14.59
N GLY A 92 3.57 -20.89 14.68
CA GLY A 92 4.80 -21.54 14.21
C GLY A 92 5.33 -21.04 12.86
N LEU A 93 4.72 -20.02 12.26
CA LEU A 93 5.30 -19.17 11.23
C LEU A 93 6.07 -18.02 11.88
N THR A 94 7.16 -17.58 11.26
CA THR A 94 7.79 -16.33 11.66
C THR A 94 7.09 -15.15 11.00
N ASN A 95 7.14 -13.96 11.60
CA ASN A 95 6.58 -12.73 11.03
C ASN A 95 7.00 -12.51 9.55
N ALA A 96 8.24 -12.83 9.17
CA ALA A 96 8.69 -12.78 7.77
C ALA A 96 8.04 -13.82 6.83
N GLN A 97 7.69 -15.01 7.35
CA GLN A 97 6.96 -16.03 6.59
C GLN A 97 5.50 -15.64 6.42
N GLU A 98 4.94 -14.95 7.41
CA GLU A 98 3.58 -14.44 7.37
C GLU A 98 3.43 -13.29 6.38
N TYR A 99 4.39 -12.35 6.38
CA TYR A 99 4.49 -11.33 5.34
C TYR A 99 4.49 -11.94 3.93
N ALA A 100 5.29 -13.01 3.72
CA ALA A 100 5.37 -13.69 2.43
C ALA A 100 4.09 -14.46 2.05
N GLN A 101 3.28 -14.87 3.02
CA GLN A 101 2.00 -15.57 2.81
C GLN A 101 0.79 -14.64 2.82
N GLY A 102 0.98 -13.36 3.17
CA GLY A 102 -0.12 -12.40 3.32
C GLY A 102 -0.97 -12.65 4.56
N THR A 103 -0.43 -13.37 5.57
CA THR A 103 -1.10 -13.65 6.85
C THR A 103 -0.77 -12.60 7.90
N ASN A 104 -1.44 -12.67 9.04
CA ASN A 104 -1.36 -11.67 10.10
C ASN A 104 -0.51 -12.18 11.28
N PRO A 105 0.64 -11.56 11.58
CA PRO A 105 1.56 -11.98 12.65
C PRO A 105 1.02 -11.89 14.07
N MET A 106 -0.20 -11.39 14.24
CA MET A 106 -0.89 -11.29 15.52
C MET A 106 -2.12 -12.20 15.58
N ASN A 107 -2.35 -13.06 14.58
CA ASN A 107 -3.51 -13.92 14.49
C ASN A 107 -3.21 -15.27 13.81
N SER A 108 -3.16 -16.32 14.63
CA SER A 108 -2.77 -17.68 14.21
C SER A 108 -3.70 -18.37 13.21
N ASP A 109 -4.78 -17.72 12.81
CA ASP A 109 -5.85 -18.20 11.93
C ASP A 109 -6.44 -16.95 11.25
N THR A 110 -5.74 -16.48 10.21
CA THR A 110 -5.89 -15.16 9.60
C THR A 110 -7.29 -14.93 9.06
N ASP A 111 -7.89 -15.93 8.43
CA ASP A 111 -9.23 -15.84 7.85
C ASP A 111 -10.35 -16.31 8.79
N GLY A 112 -10.01 -17.01 9.87
CA GLY A 112 -10.93 -17.41 10.93
C GLY A 112 -11.78 -18.63 10.58
N ASP A 113 -11.31 -19.49 9.68
CA ASP A 113 -12.01 -20.70 9.27
C ASP A 113 -11.83 -21.87 10.26
N GLY A 114 -10.85 -21.75 11.18
CA GLY A 114 -10.53 -22.71 12.22
C GLY A 114 -9.30 -23.57 11.94
N LYS A 115 -8.59 -23.38 10.83
CA LYS A 115 -7.27 -23.96 10.54
C LYS A 115 -6.17 -22.91 10.78
N PRO A 116 -5.14 -23.23 11.58
CA PRO A 116 -4.04 -22.29 11.76
C PRO A 116 -3.25 -22.05 10.47
N ASP A 117 -2.73 -20.84 10.29
CA ASP A 117 -2.09 -20.38 9.05
C ASP A 117 -0.96 -21.33 8.62
N ASN A 118 -0.15 -21.81 9.56
CA ASN A 118 0.95 -22.74 9.29
C ASN A 118 0.56 -24.09 8.65
N VAL A 119 -0.71 -24.49 8.71
CA VAL A 119 -1.24 -25.75 8.14
C VAL A 119 -2.36 -25.52 7.14
N ASP A 120 -2.83 -24.28 6.98
CA ASP A 120 -3.87 -23.95 6.03
C ASP A 120 -3.29 -23.84 4.60
N GLN A 121 -3.99 -24.42 3.64
CA GLN A 121 -3.67 -24.30 2.23
C GLN A 121 -4.13 -22.94 1.67
N PHE A 122 -5.16 -22.34 2.27
CA PHE A 122 -5.77 -21.09 1.84
C PHE A 122 -5.90 -20.10 3.02
N PRO A 123 -4.81 -19.74 3.71
CA PRO A 123 -4.83 -19.02 5.01
C PRO A 123 -5.40 -17.58 4.96
N THR A 124 -5.89 -17.13 3.81
CA THR A 124 -6.48 -15.81 3.60
C THR A 124 -7.88 -15.88 2.97
N ASP A 125 -8.42 -17.10 2.79
CA ASP A 125 -9.76 -17.34 2.26
C ASP A 125 -10.54 -18.25 3.21
N PRO A 126 -11.51 -17.68 3.96
CA PRO A 126 -12.25 -18.43 4.97
C PRO A 126 -13.18 -19.52 4.42
N ASN A 127 -13.17 -19.75 3.11
CA ASN A 127 -13.94 -20.80 2.44
C ASN A 127 -13.04 -21.82 1.74
N ASP A 128 -11.72 -21.87 1.99
CA ASP A 128 -10.80 -22.86 1.41
C ASP A 128 -10.88 -22.98 -0.13
N GLY A 129 -11.18 -21.89 -0.85
CA GLY A 129 -11.39 -21.95 -2.31
C GLY A 129 -12.65 -22.71 -2.76
N GLU A 130 -13.60 -23.00 -1.87
CA GLU A 130 -14.85 -23.75 -2.15
C GLU A 130 -15.79 -23.02 -3.14
N TYR A 131 -15.61 -21.72 -3.37
CA TYR A 131 -16.41 -20.92 -4.31
C TYR A 131 -15.63 -20.35 -5.50
N SER A 132 -14.31 -20.50 -5.51
CA SER A 132 -13.48 -20.09 -6.64
C SER A 132 -13.62 -21.12 -7.74
N ASP A 133 -13.93 -20.72 -8.97
CA ASP A 133 -14.08 -21.58 -10.15
C ASP A 133 -13.44 -20.82 -11.32
N SER A 134 -12.11 -20.91 -11.38
CA SER A 134 -11.26 -20.05 -12.22
C SER A 134 -11.47 -20.30 -13.71
N ASP A 135 -11.84 -21.51 -14.10
CA ASP A 135 -12.06 -21.87 -15.50
C ASP A 135 -13.56 -22.01 -15.87
N GLY A 136 -14.44 -21.95 -14.87
CA GLY A 136 -15.89 -21.92 -15.05
C GLY A 136 -16.48 -23.29 -15.40
N ASP A 137 -15.78 -24.38 -15.11
CA ASP A 137 -16.23 -25.74 -15.41
C ASP A 137 -17.25 -26.28 -14.38
N GLY A 138 -17.43 -25.56 -13.26
CA GLY A 138 -18.36 -25.86 -12.19
C GLY A 138 -17.79 -26.75 -11.08
N ILE A 139 -16.47 -27.01 -11.08
CA ILE A 139 -15.72 -27.60 -9.99
C ILE A 139 -14.94 -26.46 -9.29
N PRO A 140 -15.09 -26.27 -7.98
CA PRO A 140 -14.29 -25.26 -7.31
C PRO A 140 -12.79 -25.56 -7.43
N ASP A 141 -11.95 -24.54 -7.58
CA ASP A 141 -10.48 -24.62 -7.74
C ASP A 141 -9.84 -25.53 -6.68
N ALA A 142 -10.35 -25.48 -5.44
CA ALA A 142 -9.89 -26.33 -4.35
C ALA A 142 -10.09 -27.85 -4.58
N TYR A 143 -11.00 -28.20 -5.47
CA TYR A 143 -11.39 -29.57 -5.82
C TYR A 143 -11.15 -29.90 -7.29
N ASP A 144 -10.62 -28.96 -8.07
CA ASP A 144 -10.47 -29.08 -9.50
C ASP A 144 -9.14 -29.79 -9.87
N PRO A 145 -9.20 -31.00 -10.47
CA PRO A 145 -8.00 -31.73 -10.88
C PRO A 145 -7.37 -31.23 -12.19
N ASP A 146 -8.06 -30.41 -12.98
CA ASP A 146 -7.53 -29.81 -14.20
C ASP A 146 -7.26 -28.30 -14.09
N PHE A 147 -7.55 -27.71 -12.91
CA PHE A 147 -6.97 -26.45 -12.46
C PHE A 147 -5.44 -26.47 -12.64
N GLN A 148 -5.00 -25.74 -13.66
CA GLN A 148 -3.62 -25.32 -13.77
C GLN A 148 -3.58 -23.91 -13.21
N GLU A 149 -2.99 -23.75 -12.02
CA GLU A 149 -2.50 -22.46 -11.55
C GLU A 149 -1.74 -21.85 -12.71
N SER A 150 -2.37 -20.92 -13.42
CA SER A 150 -1.79 -20.37 -14.64
C SER A 150 -0.59 -19.59 -14.17
N GLY A 151 0.59 -20.20 -14.33
CA GLY A 151 1.83 -19.68 -13.78
C GLY A 151 1.98 -18.21 -14.12
N GLU A 152 2.37 -17.44 -13.10
CA GLU A 152 2.98 -16.12 -13.25
C GLU A 152 2.07 -15.06 -13.86
N GLY A 153 0.98 -14.75 -13.18
CA GLY A 153 0.40 -13.41 -13.23
C GLY A 153 1.16 -12.50 -12.27
N ALA A 154 2.23 -11.85 -12.74
CA ALA A 154 2.72 -10.63 -12.11
C ALA A 154 1.60 -9.57 -12.20
N GLY A 155 0.68 -9.60 -11.23
CA GLY A 155 -0.38 -8.63 -11.06
C GLY A 155 0.12 -7.55 -10.12
N ASP A 156 0.52 -6.42 -10.68
CA ASP A 156 0.79 -5.20 -9.93
C ASP A 156 -0.36 -4.94 -8.94
N GLY A 157 0.01 -4.69 -7.68
CA GLY A 157 -0.91 -4.34 -6.61
C GLY A 157 -1.93 -3.29 -7.06
N GLY A 158 -3.19 -3.61 -6.80
CA GLY A 158 -4.31 -2.69 -7.00
C GLY A 158 -5.53 -3.41 -7.51
N THR A 159 -6.49 -3.71 -6.64
CA THR A 159 -7.68 -2.86 -6.50
C THR A 159 -8.71 -3.51 -5.58
N ASN A 160 -9.39 -2.64 -4.84
CA ASN A 160 -10.60 -2.90 -4.07
C ASN A 160 -11.64 -3.69 -4.89
N GLY A 161 -11.88 -4.95 -4.53
CA GLY A 161 -12.84 -5.84 -5.19
C GLY A 161 -14.20 -5.84 -4.50
N GLY A 162 -15.01 -4.81 -4.74
CA GLY A 162 -16.46 -4.92 -4.60
C GLY A 162 -17.01 -5.80 -5.74
N GLY A 163 -17.84 -6.77 -5.39
CA GLY A 163 -18.42 -7.70 -6.36
C GLY A 163 -19.30 -7.02 -7.41
N GLU A 164 -19.28 -7.56 -8.62
CA GLU A 164 -20.45 -7.93 -9.44
C GLU A 164 -19.94 -8.55 -10.75
N SER A 165 -20.18 -9.84 -10.93
CA SER A 165 -20.02 -10.51 -12.22
C SER A 165 -21.18 -10.11 -13.13
N THR A 166 -20.85 -9.60 -14.31
CA THR A 166 -21.70 -9.78 -15.50
C THR A 166 -20.80 -10.28 -16.61
N ASP A 167 -20.75 -11.60 -16.74
CA ASP A 167 -20.24 -12.27 -17.91
C ASP A 167 -20.93 -11.71 -19.17
N GLN A 168 -20.13 -11.10 -20.04
CA GLN A 168 -20.13 -11.37 -21.47
C GLN A 168 -18.85 -10.76 -22.05
N GLY A 169 -17.80 -11.58 -22.10
CA GLY A 169 -16.51 -11.20 -22.64
C GLY A 169 -16.54 -10.81 -24.12
N GLN A 170 -15.77 -9.78 -24.46
CA GLN A 170 -14.82 -9.74 -25.59
C GLN A 170 -13.93 -8.49 -25.42
N GLY A 171 -12.68 -8.71 -25.02
CA GLY A 171 -11.75 -7.64 -24.63
C GLY A 171 -11.08 -6.88 -25.78
N GLN A 172 -10.54 -5.70 -25.44
CA GLN A 172 -9.18 -5.17 -25.74
C GLN A 172 -9.02 -3.81 -25.01
N GLY A 173 -7.91 -3.61 -24.27
CA GLY A 173 -7.64 -2.52 -23.28
C GLY A 173 -7.74 -1.06 -23.79
N GLN A 174 -7.49 0.03 -23.03
CA GLN A 174 -6.73 0.33 -21.80
C GLN A 174 -7.51 1.40 -20.95
N GLY A 175 -7.25 1.52 -19.63
CA GLY A 175 -8.01 2.30 -18.61
C GLY A 175 -8.20 3.82 -18.86
N GLN A 176 -8.77 4.66 -17.99
CA GLN A 176 -9.33 4.64 -16.63
C GLN A 176 -10.56 5.57 -16.63
N GLY A 177 -11.62 5.31 -15.86
CA GLY A 177 -12.70 6.30 -15.68
C GLY A 177 -13.95 5.81 -14.96
N GLN A 178 -14.44 6.67 -14.06
CA GLN A 178 -15.53 6.48 -13.10
C GLN A 178 -16.85 6.02 -13.75
N GLY A 179 -17.45 4.99 -13.14
CA GLY A 179 -18.60 4.28 -13.68
C GLY A 179 -19.89 5.08 -13.78
N GLN A 180 -20.78 4.56 -14.63
CA GLN A 180 -22.24 4.57 -14.49
C GLN A 180 -22.79 3.58 -15.53
N GLY A 181 -23.45 2.52 -15.05
CA GLY A 181 -23.95 1.45 -15.92
C GLY A 181 -25.11 1.89 -16.83
N GLN A 182 -25.20 1.23 -17.99
CA GLN A 182 -26.37 0.54 -18.58
C GLN A 182 -26.01 0.18 -20.03
N GLY A 183 -26.07 -1.12 -20.39
CA GLY A 183 -25.81 -1.62 -21.75
C GLY A 183 -26.74 -0.97 -22.80
N GLN A 184 -26.52 -1.06 -24.12
CA GLN A 184 -25.89 -2.09 -24.95
C GLN A 184 -25.29 -1.48 -26.24
N GLY A 185 -24.05 -1.87 -26.61
CA GLY A 185 -23.41 -1.84 -27.97
C GLY A 185 -23.30 -0.48 -28.71
N GLN A 186 -22.41 -0.19 -29.66
CA GLN A 186 -21.28 -0.82 -30.35
C GLN A 186 -20.21 0.29 -30.52
N GLY A 187 -18.91 -0.05 -30.45
CA GLY A 187 -17.84 0.89 -30.05
C GLY A 187 -17.46 2.05 -30.98
N GLN A 188 -16.65 2.97 -30.42
CA GLN A 188 -15.47 3.68 -30.97
C GLN A 188 -15.08 4.83 -30.01
N GLY A 189 -13.91 4.73 -29.35
CA GLY A 189 -13.02 5.83 -28.89
C GLY A 189 -13.52 7.00 -28.00
N GLN A 190 -12.74 7.23 -26.92
CA GLN A 190 -12.38 8.50 -26.22
C GLN A 190 -13.47 9.48 -25.74
N GLY A 191 -13.53 9.72 -24.41
CA GLY A 191 -13.81 11.05 -23.86
C GLY A 191 -14.82 11.15 -22.70
N GLN A 192 -14.51 12.08 -21.77
CA GLN A 192 -15.30 12.51 -20.61
C GLN A 192 -16.71 13.00 -21.00
N GLY A 193 -17.77 12.54 -20.30
CA GLY A 193 -19.14 13.00 -20.52
C GLY A 193 -19.95 13.11 -19.23
N GLN A 194 -20.38 14.33 -18.90
CA GLN A 194 -21.33 14.64 -17.81
C GLN A 194 -22.76 14.25 -18.23
N GLY A 195 -23.37 13.30 -17.53
CA GLY A 195 -24.73 12.82 -17.83
C GLY A 195 -25.84 13.77 -17.33
N GLN A 196 -26.64 14.32 -18.23
CA GLN A 196 -28.00 14.82 -17.95
C GLN A 196 -29.01 13.80 -18.52
N GLY A 197 -29.66 13.03 -17.66
CA GLY A 197 -30.68 12.07 -18.05
C GLY A 197 -32.00 12.75 -18.42
N GLN A 198 -32.49 12.54 -19.64
CA GLN A 198 -33.90 12.72 -20.00
C GLN A 198 -34.41 11.49 -20.75
N GLY A 199 -35.22 10.70 -20.06
CA GLY A 199 -36.15 9.71 -20.63
C GLY A 199 -37.27 9.57 -19.61
N GLN A 200 -38.56 9.69 -19.95
CA GLN A 200 -39.31 8.83 -20.84
C GLN A 200 -40.58 9.54 -21.36
N GLY A 201 -41.09 9.10 -22.51
CA GLY A 201 -42.46 9.38 -22.96
C GLY A 201 -42.87 8.41 -24.07
N GLN A 202 -43.65 7.40 -23.71
CA GLN A 202 -44.18 6.34 -24.58
C GLN A 202 -45.11 6.88 -25.67
N GLY A 203 -45.15 6.19 -26.81
CA GLY A 203 -45.92 6.58 -27.99
C GLY A 203 -47.42 6.33 -27.93
N GLN A 204 -48.11 6.87 -28.95
CA GLN A 204 -49.28 6.32 -29.64
C GLN A 204 -49.59 7.23 -30.85
N GLY A 205 -49.84 6.61 -32.02
CA GLY A 205 -50.23 7.27 -33.26
C GLY A 205 -49.66 6.60 -34.49
#